data_AF-A0A955QIC0-F1
#
_entry.id   AF-A0A955QIC0-F1
#
_cell.length_a   1.000
_cell.length_b   1.000
_cell.length_c   1.000
_cell.angle_alpha   90.00
_cell.angle_beta   90.00
_cell.angle_gamma   90.00
#
_symmetry.space_group_name_H-M   'P 1'
#
loop_
_entity.id
_entity.type
_entity.pdbx_description
1 polymer ?
#
loop_
_entity_poly.entity_id
_entity_poly.type
_entity_poly.pdbx_seq_one_letter_code
_entity_poly.pdbx_strand_id
1 'polypeptide(L)'
;ELERHVKLGTGGIREIEFIVQGLQLRWGHAHPKIMDRQTLKGLTKLVRVGILEKHDAQALRESYCFLRNLEHKIQMVNELQTHVLPSQFEDIAKCAIRMGSPQGCTSQQIAENFLADY
;
A
#
# COMPACT_ATOMS: atom_id res chain seq x y z
N GLU A 1 -12.22 -13.49 1.97
CA GLU A 1 -12.45 -12.10 2.45
C GLU A 1 -11.16 -11.31 2.68
N LEU A 2 -10.15 -11.87 3.36
CA LEU A 2 -8.87 -11.18 3.60
C LEU A 2 -8.07 -10.85 2.33
N GLU A 3 -8.14 -11.66 1.27
CA GLU A 3 -7.41 -11.41 0.01
C GLU A 3 -7.73 -10.06 -0.63
N ARG A 4 -8.97 -9.57 -0.50
CA ARG A 4 -9.41 -8.26 -1.03
C ARG A 4 -9.21 -7.11 -0.04
N HIS A 5 -8.65 -7.38 1.14
CA HIS A 5 -8.52 -6.40 2.20
C HIS A 5 -7.17 -5.68 2.10
N VAL A 6 -7.14 -4.47 1.53
CA VAL A 6 -5.89 -3.76 1.17
C VAL A 6 -4.94 -3.51 2.35
N LYS A 7 -5.48 -3.50 3.58
CA LYS A 7 -4.70 -3.32 4.80
C LYS A 7 -4.25 -4.62 5.48
N LEU A 8 -5.03 -5.69 5.38
CA LEU A 8 -4.89 -6.90 6.21
C LEU A 8 -4.61 -8.17 5.40
N GLY A 9 -4.88 -8.13 4.09
CA GLY A 9 -4.48 -9.18 3.18
C GLY A 9 -2.97 -9.23 3.02
N THR A 10 -2.51 -10.34 2.45
CA THR A 10 -1.11 -10.56 2.11
C THR A 10 -0.59 -9.46 1.19
N GLY A 11 0.61 -8.96 1.46
CA GLY A 11 1.19 -7.81 0.76
C GLY A 11 0.55 -6.46 1.13
N GLY A 12 -0.40 -6.45 2.07
CA GLY A 12 -1.16 -5.26 2.44
C GLY A 12 -0.38 -4.24 3.27
N ILE A 13 -1.02 -3.10 3.53
CA ILE A 13 -0.43 -1.95 4.24
C ILE A 13 0.22 -2.37 5.57
N ARG A 14 -0.44 -3.23 6.33
CA ARG A 14 0.02 -3.64 7.66
C ARG A 14 1.32 -4.46 7.60
N GLU A 15 1.51 -5.28 6.57
CA GLU A 15 2.74 -6.06 6.45
C GLU A 15 3.94 -5.15 6.22
N ILE A 16 3.80 -4.13 5.35
CA ILE A 16 4.85 -3.12 5.13
C ILE A 16 5.16 -2.36 6.44
N GLU A 17 4.14 -1.98 7.19
CA GLU A 17 4.30 -1.32 8.51
C GLU A 17 5.07 -2.22 9.49
N PHE A 18 4.74 -3.51 9.54
CA PHE A 18 5.43 -4.47 10.40
C PHE A 18 6.88 -4.72 9.97
N ILE A 19 7.19 -4.75 8.68
CA ILE A 19 8.57 -4.87 8.20
C ILE A 19 9.40 -3.70 8.73
N VAL A 20 8.91 -2.47 8.55
CA VAL A 20 9.63 -1.26 8.99
C VAL A 20 9.79 -1.23 10.52
N GLN A 21 8.71 -1.50 11.25
CA GLN A 21 8.73 -1.51 12.72
C GLN A 21 9.60 -2.65 13.27
N GLY A 22 9.57 -3.84 12.66
CA GLY A 22 10.40 -4.98 13.03
C GLY A 22 11.89 -4.69 12.86
N LEU A 23 12.27 -4.04 11.75
CA LEU A 23 13.65 -3.59 11.54
C LEU A 23 14.06 -2.52 12.56
N GLN A 24 13.17 -1.58 12.87
CA GLN A 24 13.41 -0.59 13.93
C GLN A 24 13.57 -1.24 15.31
N LEU A 25 12.77 -2.25 15.65
CA LEU A 25 12.89 -2.98 16.92
C LEU A 25 14.21 -3.76 17.00
N ARG A 26 14.59 -4.44 15.92
CA ARG A 26 15.83 -5.23 15.85
C ARG A 26 17.08 -4.36 15.97
N TRP A 27 17.11 -3.23 15.27
CA TRP A 27 18.32 -2.42 15.10
C TRP A 27 18.31 -1.10 15.87
N GLY A 28 17.19 -0.74 16.49
CA GLY A 28 16.99 0.56 17.13
C GLY A 28 17.93 0.83 18.30
N HIS A 29 18.41 -0.22 18.98
CA HIS A 29 19.43 -0.08 20.03
C HIS A 29 20.77 0.40 19.45
N ALA A 30 21.26 -0.25 18.39
CA ALA A 30 22.52 0.09 17.74
C ALA A 30 22.44 1.38 16.92
N HIS A 31 21.27 1.68 16.34
CA HIS A 31 21.05 2.86 15.51
C HIS A 31 19.81 3.67 15.96
N PRO A 32 19.84 4.38 17.11
CA PRO A 32 18.66 5.06 17.65
C PRO A 32 17.97 6.05 16.68
N LYS A 33 18.73 6.61 15.73
CA LYS A 33 18.23 7.54 14.72
C LYS A 33 17.25 6.90 13.72
N ILE A 34 17.15 5.57 13.63
CA ILE A 34 16.21 4.89 12.73
C ILE A 34 14.77 4.91 13.24
N MET A 35 14.57 5.18 14.53
CA MET A 35 13.24 5.24 15.12
C MET A 35 12.44 6.40 14.52
N ASP A 36 11.27 6.08 13.98
CA ASP A 36 10.31 7.04 13.45
C ASP A 36 8.92 6.41 13.46
N ARG A 37 7.91 7.20 13.80
CA ARG A 37 6.52 6.75 13.80
C ARG A 37 5.92 6.67 12.40
N GLN A 38 6.48 7.39 11.42
CA GLN A 38 6.00 7.40 10.05
C GLN A 38 6.74 6.34 9.22
N THR A 39 6.01 5.37 8.66
CA THR A 39 6.54 4.24 7.88
C THR A 39 7.52 4.69 6.79
N LEU A 40 7.13 5.69 5.98
CA LEU A 40 7.98 6.19 4.88
C LEU A 40 9.28 6.88 5.37
N LYS A 41 9.24 7.55 6.53
CA LYS A 41 10.44 8.11 7.16
C LYS A 41 11.31 7.00 7.74
N GLY A 42 10.70 5.97 8.33
CA GLY A 42 11.36 4.75 8.77
C GLY A 42 12.16 4.09 7.66
N LEU A 43 11.53 3.82 6.51
CA LEU A 43 12.22 3.30 5.31
C LEU A 43 13.43 4.15 4.92
N THR A 44 13.24 5.48 4.81
CA THR A 44 14.32 6.41 4.46
C THR A 44 15.49 6.33 5.45
N LYS A 45 15.20 6.23 6.75
CA LYS A 45 16.22 6.15 7.79
C LYS A 45 16.94 4.80 7.79
N LEU A 46 16.24 3.70 7.55
CA LEU A 46 16.81 2.35 7.45
C LEU A 46 17.81 2.26 6.28
N VAL A 47 17.49 2.86 5.13
CA VAL A 47 18.40 2.95 3.98
C VAL A 47 19.66 3.75 4.32
N ARG A 48 19.51 4.90 5.00
CA ARG A 48 20.63 5.78 5.33
C ARG A 48 21.70 5.13 6.20
N VAL A 49 21.34 4.11 6.99
CA VAL A 49 22.28 3.37 7.85
C VAL A 49 22.64 1.99 7.28
N GLY A 50 22.19 1.67 6.06
CA GLY A 50 22.52 0.42 5.38
C GLY A 50 21.80 -0.84 5.90
N ILE A 51 20.74 -0.69 6.69
CA ILE A 51 19.94 -1.85 7.18
C ILE A 51 19.03 -2.40 6.09
N LEU A 52 18.56 -1.53 5.19
CA LEU A 52 17.68 -1.89 4.08
C LEU A 52 18.28 -1.37 2.78
N GLU A 53 18.28 -2.19 1.74
CA GLU A 53 18.76 -1.75 0.43
C GLU A 53 17.83 -0.69 -0.17
N LYS A 54 18.42 0.22 -0.96
CA LYS A 54 17.66 1.31 -1.59
C LYS A 54 16.57 0.79 -2.53
N HIS A 55 16.85 -0.28 -3.27
CA HIS A 55 15.90 -0.90 -4.18
C HIS A 55 14.66 -1.41 -3.44
N ASP A 56 14.85 -2.20 -2.38
CA ASP A 56 13.74 -2.78 -1.61
C ASP A 56 12.93 -1.69 -0.88
N ALA A 57 13.61 -0.68 -0.34
CA ALA A 57 12.94 0.45 0.29
C ALA A 57 12.10 1.26 -0.71
N GLN A 58 12.54 1.36 -1.96
CA GLN A 58 11.79 2.03 -3.01
C GLN A 58 10.55 1.22 -3.40
N ALA A 59 10.69 -0.10 -3.58
CA ALA A 59 9.56 -0.99 -3.84
C ALA A 59 8.51 -0.90 -2.71
N LEU A 60 8.93 -1.02 -1.45
CA LEU A 60 8.03 -0.89 -0.29
C LEU A 60 7.35 0.49 -0.22
N ARG A 61 8.06 1.56 -0.57
CA ARG A 61 7.51 2.93 -0.61
C ARG A 61 6.42 3.03 -1.68
N GLU A 62 6.69 2.55 -2.89
CA GLU A 62 5.74 2.60 -4.00
C GLU A 62 4.48 1.80 -3.68
N SER A 63 4.63 0.56 -3.22
CA SER A 63 3.52 -0.28 -2.77
C SER A 63 2.73 0.38 -1.63
N TYR A 64 3.41 0.94 -0.62
CA TYR A 64 2.73 1.61 0.50
C TYR A 64 1.91 2.82 0.02
N CYS A 65 2.49 3.68 -0.82
CA CYS A 65 1.80 4.84 -1.36
C CYS A 65 0.60 4.44 -2.22
N PHE A 66 0.76 3.42 -3.07
CA PHE A 66 -0.32 2.88 -3.89
C PHE A 66 -1.46 2.36 -3.02
N LEU A 67 -1.17 1.47 -2.06
CA LEU A 67 -2.18 0.86 -1.20
C LEU A 67 -2.89 1.90 -0.31
N ARG A 68 -2.18 2.91 0.21
CA ARG A 68 -2.81 4.00 0.97
C ARG A 68 -3.72 4.86 0.11
N ASN A 69 -3.34 5.14 -1.14
CA ASN A 69 -4.19 5.89 -2.06
C ASN A 69 -5.44 5.06 -2.42
N LEU A 70 -5.27 3.76 -2.70
CA LEU A 70 -6.37 2.84 -2.97
C LEU A 70 -7.34 2.74 -1.78
N GLU A 71 -6.82 2.58 -0.56
CA GLU A 71 -7.60 2.60 0.68
C GLU A 71 -8.49 3.85 0.77
N HIS A 72 -7.94 5.03 0.51
CA HIS A 72 -8.72 6.26 0.50
C HIS A 72 -9.79 6.25 -0.59
N LYS A 73 -9.52 5.72 -1.80
CA LYS A 73 -10.52 5.66 -2.88
C LYS A 73 -11.64 4.67 -2.58
N ILE A 74 -11.33 3.52 -1.98
CA ILE A 74 -12.30 2.55 -1.51
C ILE A 74 -13.27 3.20 -0.51
N GLN A 75 -12.73 3.97 0.45
CA GLN A 75 -13.54 4.66 1.45
C GLN A 75 -14.42 5.75 0.82
N MET A 76 -13.90 6.48 -0.17
CA MET A 76 -14.67 7.50 -0.89
C MET A 76 -15.79 6.91 -1.75
N VAL A 77 -15.55 5.79 -2.44
CA VAL A 77 -16.54 5.17 -3.35
C VAL A 77 -17.68 4.52 -2.57
N ASN A 78 -17.38 3.90 -1.43
CA ASN A 78 -18.37 3.20 -0.62
C ASN A 78 -19.04 4.10 0.43
N GLU A 79 -18.57 5.35 0.59
CA GLU A 79 -19.01 6.28 1.66
C GLU A 79 -18.93 5.67 3.08
N LEU A 80 -17.99 4.73 3.27
CA LEU A 80 -17.83 3.94 4.48
C LEU A 80 -16.35 3.77 4.81
N GLN A 81 -16.02 3.61 6.09
CA GLN A 81 -14.67 3.28 6.54
C GLN A 81 -14.34 1.80 6.29
N THR A 82 -14.42 1.37 5.03
CA THR A 82 -14.08 0.01 4.59
C THR A 82 -12.68 -0.05 3.99
N HIS A 83 -12.06 -1.21 4.11
CA HIS A 83 -10.72 -1.52 3.59
C HIS A 83 -10.74 -2.67 2.58
N VAL A 84 -11.94 -3.15 2.23
CA VAL A 84 -12.13 -4.24 1.29
C VAL A 84 -12.40 -3.61 -0.08
N LEU A 85 -11.64 -4.02 -1.10
CA LEU A 85 -11.94 -3.66 -2.49
C LEU A 85 -13.43 -3.94 -2.79
N PRO A 86 -14.15 -3.13 -3.57
CA PRO A 86 -15.53 -3.43 -3.96
C PRO A 86 -15.64 -4.77 -4.71
N SER A 87 -16.83 -5.39 -4.74
CA SER A 87 -17.08 -6.61 -5.51
C SER A 87 -17.64 -6.34 -6.90
N GLN A 88 -18.30 -5.20 -7.09
CA GLN A 88 -18.86 -4.79 -8.38
C GLN A 88 -17.77 -4.13 -9.23
N PHE A 89 -17.66 -4.52 -10.49
CA PHE A 89 -16.60 -4.02 -11.38
C PHE A 89 -16.74 -2.50 -11.62
N GLU A 90 -17.95 -1.95 -11.59
CA GLU A 90 -18.17 -0.50 -11.70
C GLU A 90 -17.49 0.28 -10.58
N ASP A 91 -17.54 -0.23 -9.34
CA ASP A 91 -16.94 0.42 -8.18
C ASP A 91 -15.42 0.25 -8.14
N ILE A 92 -14.91 -0.88 -8.64
CA ILE A 92 -13.48 -1.08 -8.87
C ILE A 92 -12.97 -0.12 -9.94
N ALA A 93 -13.68 0.02 -11.07
CA ALA A 93 -13.33 0.96 -12.13
C ALA A 93 -13.36 2.41 -11.64
N LYS A 94 -14.35 2.77 -10.82
CA LYS A 94 -14.41 4.07 -10.12
C LYS A 94 -13.18 4.33 -9.24
N CYS A 95 -12.64 3.30 -8.58
CA CYS A 95 -11.39 3.40 -7.83
C CYS A 95 -10.20 3.60 -8.79
N ALA A 96 -10.06 2.76 -9.82
CA ALA A 96 -8.98 2.82 -10.80
C ALA A 96 -8.90 4.18 -11.53
N ILE A 97 -10.05 4.73 -11.95
CA ILE A 97 -10.15 6.06 -12.57
C ILE A 97 -9.68 7.14 -11.59
N ARG A 98 -10.12 7.09 -10.32
CA ARG A 98 -9.70 8.04 -9.27
C ARG A 98 -8.23 7.89 -8.86
N MET A 99 -7.62 6.74 -9.11
CA MET A 99 -6.20 6.47 -8.92
C MET A 99 -5.34 7.03 -10.06
N GLY A 100 -5.94 7.37 -11.21
CA GLY A 100 -5.23 7.86 -12.39
C GLY A 100 -4.74 6.76 -13.34
N SER A 101 -5.18 5.51 -13.16
CA SER A 101 -4.78 4.36 -13.98
C SER A 101 -5.94 3.74 -14.78
N PRO A 102 -6.71 4.50 -15.58
CA PRO A 102 -7.74 3.89 -16.42
C PRO A 102 -7.10 3.19 -17.62
N GLN A 103 -7.02 1.86 -17.59
CA GLN A 103 -6.63 1.06 -18.74
C GLN A 103 -7.86 0.34 -19.29
N GLY A 104 -8.34 0.71 -20.48
CA GLY A 104 -9.48 0.08 -21.14
C GLY A 104 -10.58 1.07 -21.55
N CYS A 105 -11.56 0.59 -22.34
CA CYS A 105 -12.65 1.41 -22.87
C CYS A 105 -13.96 1.23 -22.09
N THR A 106 -14.13 0.11 -21.39
CA THR A 106 -15.33 -0.18 -20.58
C THR A 106 -14.98 -0.26 -19.10
N SER A 107 -15.95 -0.01 -18.21
CA SER A 107 -15.77 -0.17 -16.76
C SER A 107 -15.28 -1.58 -16.40
N GLN A 108 -15.77 -2.59 -17.09
CA GLN A 108 -15.34 -3.97 -16.87
C GLN A 108 -13.85 -4.16 -17.22
N GLN A 109 -13.41 -3.68 -18.40
CA GLN A 109 -12.00 -3.77 -18.80
C GLN A 109 -11.08 -3.00 -17.84
N ILE A 110 -11.51 -1.81 -17.41
CA ILE A 110 -10.75 -1.00 -16.44
C ILE A 110 -10.61 -1.74 -15.11
N ALA A 111 -11.67 -2.37 -14.63
CA ALA A 111 -11.63 -3.14 -13.39
C ALA A 111 -10.74 -4.39 -13.51
N GLU A 112 -10.85 -5.14 -14.60
CA GLU A 112 -10.05 -6.34 -14.85
C GLU A 112 -8.56 -6.01 -14.94
N ASN A 113 -8.18 -4.98 -15.70
CA ASN A 113 -6.79 -4.55 -15.80
C ASN A 113 -6.25 -4.03 -14.46
N PHE A 114 -7.06 -3.28 -13.71
CA PHE A 114 -6.66 -2.81 -12.38
C PHE A 114 -6.46 -3.97 -11.40
N LEU A 115 -7.29 -5.01 -11.46
CA LEU A 115 -7.15 -6.20 -10.61
C LEU A 115 -5.98 -7.11 -11.02
N ALA A 116 -5.55 -7.07 -12.28
CA ALA A 116 -4.38 -7.81 -12.74
C ALA A 116 -3.06 -7.18 -12.25
N ASP A 117 -3.06 -5.85 -12.10
CA ASP A 117 -1.92 -5.08 -11.56
C ASP A 117 -1.92 -5.00 -10.02
N TYR A 118 -3.04 -5.33 -9.36
CA TYR A 118 -3.25 -5.33 -7.91
C TYR A 118 -2.82 -6.64 -7.26
#